data_AF-A0A7R9H1D5-F1
#
_entry.id   AF-A0A7R9H1D5-F1
#
_cell.length_a   1.000
_cell.length_b   1.000
_cell.length_c   1.000
_cell.angle_alpha   90.00
_cell.angle_beta   90.00
_cell.angle_gamma   90.00
#
_symmetry.space_group_name_H-M   'P 1'
#
loop_
_entity.id
_entity.type
_entity.pdbx_description
1 polymer ?
#
loop_
_entity_poly.entity_id
_entity_poly.type
_entity_poly.pdbx_seq_one_letter_code
_entity_poly.pdbx_strand_id
1 'polypeptide(L)'
;MSNESDLYSIQVGPNDLCFDKNEFIKKSFSADDFLKSHRKKANLETLRDDLGVYLKVLRSAMIELINKDYADFVNLSSNLIGLDKAINGIQLPLGQLREEVLQVKLSLEEAMGDVSSLLEQRQELRAKKRSLQSLTHVHLSLNKLRELLKLHSEDKPVLPANLVERAASEYNQLQFNISKCQQHLDTAHKQVTILYKNIYSTYFHFIILQSNTLAQLVACLFTGLRQAEKILTLLTSSLNVMFLENVSVNNSDVIARCLRIYVSLDKAADVEALFRKEVVAPVLCDVISEVSLNSDPRGVQGVYSRVVAFLEMHMKELLEIPKVQGFNFLVNSYWPEVEHRLETDLSSIFAPGNPEMFYQNYCETVKFLRQLERHCRTQAGAKVLRNHPQYIAFLQHWNLPVYFQIRRV
;
A
#
# COMPACT_ATOMS: atom_id res chain seq x y z
N MET A 1 -14.26 67.09 5.87
CA MET A 1 -14.81 68.45 5.93
C MET A 1 -13.64 69.35 5.57
N SER A 2 -13.50 69.88 4.35
CA SER A 2 -14.18 71.13 3.95
C SER A 2 -14.58 71.97 5.17
N ASN A 3 -13.59 72.19 6.04
CA ASN A 3 -13.65 73.18 7.11
C ASN A 3 -13.24 74.50 6.46
N GLU A 4 -14.25 75.25 6.02
CA GLU A 4 -14.17 76.69 5.77
C GLU A 4 -13.91 77.46 7.08
N SER A 5 -12.85 77.10 7.81
CA SER A 5 -12.54 77.71 9.10
C SER A 5 -11.04 77.88 9.36
N ASP A 6 -10.23 77.95 8.31
CA ASP A 6 -8.90 78.54 8.41
C ASP A 6 -9.00 80.02 8.01
N LEU A 7 -9.81 80.77 8.76
CA LEU A 7 -9.50 82.18 8.96
C LEU A 7 -8.11 82.16 9.59
N TYR A 8 -7.08 82.58 8.85
CA TYR A 8 -5.80 82.94 9.45
C TYR A 8 -6.11 83.97 10.53
N SER A 9 -6.20 83.51 11.78
CA SER A 9 -6.52 84.33 12.94
C SER A 9 -5.29 85.14 13.26
N ILE A 10 -5.10 86.24 12.52
CA ILE A 10 -4.15 87.27 12.88
C ILE A 10 -4.55 87.75 14.26
N GLN A 11 -3.60 87.64 15.20
CA GLN A 11 -3.79 87.96 16.61
C GLN A 11 -4.51 89.30 16.80
N VAL A 12 -5.42 89.29 17.77
CA VAL A 12 -6.34 90.36 18.17
C VAL A 12 -5.58 91.68 18.32
N GLY A 13 -5.57 92.52 17.28
CA GLY A 13 -5.21 93.93 17.44
C GLY A 13 -6.19 94.62 18.41
N PRO A 14 -5.92 95.83 18.89
CA PRO A 14 -6.81 96.51 19.83
C PRO A 14 -8.26 96.55 19.33
N ASN A 15 -9.23 96.30 20.21
CA ASN A 15 -10.67 96.32 19.88
C ASN A 15 -11.22 97.74 19.72
N ASP A 16 -10.40 98.76 19.99
CA ASP A 16 -10.75 100.19 19.91
C ASP A 16 -10.43 100.82 18.54
N LEU A 17 -10.07 100.03 17.52
CA LEU A 17 -9.84 100.57 16.19
C LEU A 17 -11.16 101.05 15.57
N CYS A 18 -11.11 102.17 14.88
CA CYS A 18 -12.30 102.75 14.26
C CYS A 18 -12.84 101.97 13.03
N PHE A 19 -12.29 100.79 12.70
CA PHE A 19 -12.66 99.95 11.55
C PHE A 19 -12.59 98.44 11.86
N ASP A 20 -13.29 97.63 11.05
CA ASP A 20 -13.22 96.16 11.12
C ASP A 20 -12.04 95.62 10.29
N LYS A 21 -11.15 94.86 10.95
CA LYS A 21 -9.93 94.28 10.34
C LYS A 21 -10.23 93.29 9.23
N ASN A 22 -11.39 92.62 9.30
CA ASN A 22 -11.79 91.62 8.31
C ASN A 22 -12.13 92.23 6.95
N GLU A 23 -12.34 93.55 6.88
CA GLU A 23 -12.64 94.25 5.64
C GLU A 23 -11.43 94.25 4.69
N PHE A 24 -10.19 94.25 5.22
CA PHE A 24 -8.95 94.15 4.44
C PHE A 24 -8.71 92.77 3.82
N ILE A 25 -9.43 91.74 4.27
CA ILE A 25 -9.26 90.36 3.79
C ILE A 25 -10.26 90.06 2.65
N LYS A 26 -11.27 90.92 2.44
CA LYS A 26 -12.28 90.72 1.39
C LYS A 26 -11.69 90.99 0.00
N LYS A 27 -11.94 90.08 -0.96
CA LYS A 27 -11.47 90.20 -2.36
C LYS A 27 -12.03 91.41 -3.11
N SER A 28 -13.14 91.99 -2.65
CA SER A 28 -13.81 93.17 -3.22
C SER A 28 -13.45 94.47 -2.50
N PHE A 29 -12.28 94.54 -1.87
CA PHE A 29 -11.88 95.72 -1.10
C PHE A 29 -11.60 96.91 -2.02
N SER A 30 -12.19 98.07 -1.67
CA SER A 30 -12.01 99.34 -2.35
C SER A 30 -11.68 100.39 -1.29
N ALA A 31 -10.51 101.04 -1.43
CA ALA A 31 -10.04 102.04 -0.48
C ALA A 31 -11.01 103.24 -0.40
N ASP A 32 -11.61 103.62 -1.53
CA ASP A 32 -12.53 104.75 -1.61
C ASP A 32 -13.85 104.45 -0.89
N ASP A 33 -14.37 103.22 -1.03
CA ASP A 33 -15.61 102.82 -0.36
C ASP A 33 -15.40 102.61 1.14
N PHE A 34 -14.22 102.11 1.53
CA PHE A 34 -13.81 101.99 2.92
C PHE A 34 -13.71 103.35 3.63
N LEU A 35 -13.09 104.35 2.97
CA LEU A 35 -13.00 105.71 3.53
C LEU A 35 -14.38 106.38 3.60
N LYS A 36 -15.24 106.19 2.59
CA LYS A 36 -16.60 106.73 2.60
C LYS A 36 -17.45 106.16 3.74
N SER A 37 -17.39 104.85 3.98
CA SER A 37 -18.19 104.18 5.01
C SER A 37 -17.75 104.57 6.43
N HIS A 38 -16.47 104.89 6.63
CA HIS A 38 -15.91 105.24 7.94
C HIS A 38 -15.79 106.75 8.21
N ARG A 39 -16.05 107.61 7.21
CA ARG A 39 -16.00 109.09 7.33
C ARG A 39 -16.94 109.67 8.39
N LYS A 40 -18.02 108.96 8.75
CA LYS A 40 -18.96 109.38 9.81
C LYS A 40 -18.57 108.89 11.20
N LYS A 41 -17.68 107.90 11.31
CA LYS A 41 -17.33 107.24 12.57
C LYS A 41 -16.05 107.79 13.21
N ALA A 42 -15.10 108.30 12.44
CA ALA A 42 -13.84 108.84 12.96
C ALA A 42 -13.23 109.90 12.03
N ASN A 43 -12.35 110.75 12.57
CA ASN A 43 -11.60 111.73 11.78
C ASN A 43 -10.48 111.03 10.97
N LEU A 44 -10.07 111.64 9.86
CA LEU A 44 -9.02 111.08 8.98
C LEU A 44 -7.68 110.88 9.70
N GLU A 45 -7.35 111.73 10.67
CA GLU A 45 -6.12 111.63 11.47
C GLU A 45 -6.16 110.39 12.38
N THR A 46 -7.28 110.17 13.07
CA THR A 46 -7.48 108.98 13.92
C THR A 46 -7.46 107.69 13.10
N LEU A 47 -8.05 107.69 11.90
CA LEU A 47 -8.03 106.52 11.00
C LEU A 47 -6.61 106.20 10.51
N ARG A 48 -5.82 107.22 10.15
CA ARG A 48 -4.42 107.05 9.76
C ARG A 48 -3.60 106.45 10.90
N ASP A 49 -3.76 106.98 12.11
CA ASP A 49 -3.00 106.55 13.26
C ASP A 49 -3.34 105.10 13.65
N ASP A 50 -4.63 104.75 13.62
CA ASP A 50 -5.14 103.39 13.84
C ASP A 50 -4.64 102.39 12.78
N LEU A 51 -4.60 102.78 11.50
CA LEU A 51 -4.01 101.97 10.43
C LEU A 51 -2.50 101.77 10.63
N GLY A 52 -1.81 102.81 11.09
CA GLY A 52 -0.39 102.74 11.46
C GLY A 52 -0.12 101.78 12.61
N VAL A 53 -0.98 101.77 13.64
CA VAL A 53 -0.92 100.82 14.75
C VAL A 53 -1.16 99.40 14.24
N TYR A 54 -2.20 99.19 13.43
CA TYR A 54 -2.50 97.87 12.88
C TYR A 54 -1.37 97.32 12.01
N LEU A 55 -0.73 98.15 11.19
CA LEU A 55 0.42 97.76 10.38
C LEU A 55 1.65 97.38 11.23
N LYS A 56 1.87 98.05 12.37
CA LYS A 56 2.94 97.66 13.31
C LYS A 56 2.66 96.29 13.94
N VAL A 57 1.42 96.03 14.35
CA VAL A 57 0.99 94.73 14.92
C VAL A 57 1.14 93.60 13.89
N LEU A 58 0.77 93.85 12.63
CA LEU A 58 0.96 92.88 11.55
C LEU A 58 2.44 92.56 11.31
N ARG A 59 3.31 93.58 11.34
CA ARG A 59 4.76 93.37 11.19
C ARG A 59 5.36 92.57 12.34
N SER A 60 4.96 92.83 13.59
CA SER A 60 5.43 92.04 14.73
C SER A 60 4.94 90.59 14.66
N ALA A 61 3.66 90.38 14.33
CA ALA A 61 3.08 89.05 14.19
C ALA A 61 3.76 88.23 13.07
N MET A 62 4.14 88.87 11.96
CA MET A 62 4.89 88.21 10.88
C MET A 62 6.27 87.75 11.35
N ILE A 63 6.99 88.60 12.08
CA ILE A 63 8.32 88.27 12.63
C ILE A 63 8.22 87.12 13.63
N GLU A 64 7.19 87.12 14.48
CA GLU A 64 6.95 86.03 15.44
C GLU A 64 6.64 84.70 14.74
N LEU A 65 5.83 84.71 13.68
CA LEU A 65 5.54 83.51 12.87
C LEU A 65 6.80 82.94 12.22
N ILE A 66 7.65 83.80 11.62
CA ILE A 66 8.91 83.37 11.02
C ILE A 66 9.85 82.78 12.08
N ASN A 67 9.99 83.44 13.23
CA ASN A 67 10.88 83.00 14.29
C ASN A 67 10.41 81.70 14.97
N LYS A 68 9.09 81.50 15.06
CA LYS A 68 8.49 80.28 15.63
C LYS A 68 8.90 79.04 14.84
N ASP A 69 8.79 79.10 13.51
CA ASP A 69 9.08 77.95 12.65
C ASP A 69 10.59 77.78 12.38
N TYR A 70 11.39 78.84 12.60
CA TYR A 70 12.85 78.78 12.44
C TYR A 70 13.54 77.89 13.49
N ALA A 71 13.06 77.91 14.75
CA ALA A 71 13.62 77.09 15.82
C ALA A 71 13.47 75.60 15.54
N ASP A 72 12.31 75.19 15.03
CA ASP A 72 12.03 73.79 14.69
C ASP A 72 12.87 73.32 13.51
N PHE A 73 13.06 74.17 12.49
CA PHE A 73 13.91 73.87 11.34
C PHE A 73 15.40 73.67 11.74
N VAL A 74 15.92 74.53 12.62
CA VAL A 74 17.31 74.43 13.10
C VAL A 74 17.51 73.16 13.94
N ASN A 75 16.56 72.81 14.81
CA ASN A 75 16.63 71.58 15.58
C ASN A 75 16.59 70.33 14.69
N LEU A 76 15.74 70.30 13.66
CA LEU A 76 15.66 69.16 12.74
C LEU A 76 16.96 68.99 11.94
N SER A 77 17.49 70.09 11.41
CA SER A 77 18.76 70.08 10.65
C SER A 77 19.96 69.67 11.52
N SER A 78 20.02 70.10 12.78
CA SER A 78 21.06 69.66 13.72
C SER A 78 20.98 68.17 14.04
N ASN A 79 19.78 67.59 14.13
CA ASN A 79 19.60 66.17 14.43
C ASN A 79 19.91 65.26 13.22
N LEU A 80 19.69 65.76 12.00
CA LEU A 80 20.11 65.09 10.77
C LEU A 80 21.64 65.03 10.68
N ILE A 81 22.34 66.07 11.14
CA ILE A 81 23.81 66.14 11.18
C ILE A 81 24.33 65.27 12.34
N GLY A 82 24.49 63.97 12.09
CA GLY A 82 24.97 63.00 13.08
C GLY A 82 24.26 61.65 12.98
N LEU A 83 23.08 61.62 12.36
CA LEU A 83 22.35 60.40 12.07
C LEU A 83 23.20 59.43 11.24
N ASP A 84 23.94 59.93 10.26
CA ASP A 84 24.85 59.12 9.44
C ASP A 84 25.93 58.41 10.27
N LYS A 85 26.45 59.05 11.32
CA LYS A 85 27.46 58.44 12.21
C LYS A 85 26.83 57.35 13.07
N ALA A 86 25.60 57.56 13.55
CA ALA A 86 24.86 56.55 14.31
C ALA A 86 24.49 55.35 13.42
N ILE A 87 24.04 55.60 12.19
CA ILE A 87 23.75 54.56 11.18
C ILE A 87 25.01 53.76 10.89
N ASN A 88 26.13 54.41 10.58
CA ASN A 88 27.39 53.72 10.32
C ASN A 88 27.90 52.93 11.55
N GLY A 89 27.71 53.47 12.76
CA GLY A 89 28.06 52.80 14.02
C GLY A 89 27.25 51.54 14.29
N ILE A 90 26.01 51.46 13.79
CA ILE A 90 25.12 50.29 13.93
C ILE A 90 25.27 49.31 12.75
N GLN A 91 25.59 49.82 11.56
CA GLN A 91 25.72 49.03 10.33
C GLN A 91 26.85 48.00 10.40
N LEU A 92 28.01 48.37 10.98
CA LEU A 92 29.15 47.45 11.08
C LEU A 92 28.88 46.28 12.05
N PRO A 93 28.44 46.49 13.31
CA PRO A 93 28.07 45.40 14.21
C PRO A 93 26.95 44.51 13.67
N LEU A 94 25.95 45.07 12.98
CA LEU A 94 24.90 44.28 12.32
C LEU A 94 25.44 43.40 11.20
N GLY A 95 26.40 43.91 10.41
CA GLY A 95 27.10 43.14 9.40
C GLY A 95 27.89 41.98 10.01
N GLN A 96 28.63 42.23 11.09
CA GLN A 96 29.38 41.21 11.83
C GLN A 96 28.46 40.14 12.43
N LEU A 97 27.39 40.56 13.12
CA LEU A 97 26.42 39.63 13.70
C LEU A 97 25.75 38.77 12.62
N ARG A 98 25.41 39.37 11.47
CA ARG A 98 24.86 38.61 10.33
C ARG A 98 25.85 37.54 9.85
N GLU A 99 27.13 37.87 9.74
CA GLU A 99 28.16 36.92 9.30
C GLU A 99 28.36 35.79 10.32
N GLU A 100 28.40 36.13 11.62
CA GLU A 100 28.46 35.13 12.70
C GLU A 100 27.25 34.19 12.68
N VAL A 101 26.03 34.73 12.50
CA VAL A 101 24.80 33.93 12.38
C VAL A 101 24.84 33.03 11.15
N LEU A 102 25.35 33.52 10.01
CA LEU A 102 25.53 32.71 8.80
C LEU A 102 26.53 31.58 9.03
N GLN A 103 27.65 31.87 9.71
CA GLN A 103 28.66 30.86 10.03
C GLN A 103 28.10 29.78 10.95
N VAL A 104 27.38 30.16 12.01
CA VAL A 104 26.70 29.21 12.91
C VAL A 104 25.67 28.38 12.16
N LYS A 105 24.91 29.00 11.25
CA LYS A 105 23.94 28.30 10.41
C LYS A 105 24.61 27.24 9.54
N LEU A 106 25.72 27.58 8.87
CA LEU A 106 26.47 26.63 8.03
C LEU A 106 27.01 25.46 8.86
N SER A 107 27.61 25.73 10.02
CA SER A 107 28.08 24.68 10.93
C SER A 107 26.95 23.77 11.44
N LEU A 108 25.75 24.34 11.67
CA LEU A 108 24.58 23.55 12.05
C LEU A 108 24.08 22.67 10.89
N GLU A 109 24.03 23.21 9.67
CA GLU A 109 23.64 22.45 8.47
C GLU A 109 24.62 21.30 8.20
N GLU A 110 25.93 21.52 8.35
CA GLU A 110 26.97 20.48 8.25
C GLU A 110 26.78 19.40 9.32
N ALA A 111 26.65 19.79 10.60
CA ALA A 111 26.42 18.86 11.69
C ALA A 111 25.11 18.06 11.52
N MET A 112 24.05 18.69 11.00
CA MET A 112 22.80 18.00 10.65
C MET A 112 23.00 16.99 9.53
N GLY A 113 23.81 17.30 8.52
CA GLY A 113 24.21 16.38 7.46
C GLY A 113 24.96 15.16 8.01
N ASP A 114 25.95 15.39 8.86
CA ASP A 114 26.72 14.34 9.51
C ASP A 114 25.84 13.42 10.34
N VAL A 115 24.96 13.99 11.18
CA VAL A 115 24.01 13.22 11.99
C VAL A 115 23.07 12.39 11.11
N SER A 116 22.58 12.96 10.00
CA SER A 116 21.70 12.24 9.07
C SER A 116 22.43 11.05 8.45
N SER A 117 23.66 11.23 7.99
CA SER A 117 24.49 10.16 7.42
C SER A 117 24.78 9.05 8.44
N LEU A 118 25.07 9.42 9.70
CA LEU A 118 25.29 8.46 10.79
C LEU A 118 24.01 7.69 11.14
N LEU A 119 22.85 8.33 11.09
CA LEU A 119 21.56 7.67 11.30
C LEU A 119 21.27 6.65 10.19
N GLU A 120 21.55 6.98 8.93
CA GLU A 120 21.43 6.05 7.81
C GLU A 120 22.36 4.84 7.96
N GLN A 121 23.64 5.07 8.25
CA GLN A 121 24.60 4.00 8.53
C GLN A 121 24.15 3.12 9.71
N ARG A 122 23.64 3.73 10.79
CA ARG A 122 23.11 3.01 11.95
C ARG A 122 21.88 2.16 11.58
N GLN A 123 21.03 2.65 10.69
CA GLN A 123 19.87 1.90 10.19
C GLN A 123 20.31 0.69 9.36
N GLU A 124 21.30 0.85 8.49
CA GLU A 124 21.88 -0.23 7.69
C GLU A 124 22.54 -1.30 8.57
N LEU A 125 23.35 -0.90 9.56
CA LEU A 125 23.95 -1.81 10.53
C LEU A 125 22.90 -2.57 11.35
N ARG A 126 21.81 -1.90 11.76
CA ARG A 126 20.68 -2.57 12.43
C ARG A 126 19.96 -3.57 11.54
N ALA A 127 19.88 -3.31 10.23
CA ALA A 127 19.32 -4.26 9.28
C ALA A 127 20.24 -5.49 9.13
N LYS A 128 21.55 -5.28 8.95
CA LYS A 128 22.55 -6.37 8.90
C LYS A 128 22.54 -7.23 10.17
N LYS A 129 22.50 -6.60 11.36
CA LYS A 129 22.40 -7.32 12.64
C LYS A 129 21.14 -8.18 12.74
N ARG A 130 19.99 -7.67 12.32
CA ARG A 130 18.72 -8.45 12.30
C ARG A 130 18.81 -9.64 11.35
N SER A 131 19.43 -9.47 10.18
CA SER A 131 19.67 -10.56 9.22
C SER A 131 20.56 -11.65 9.82
N LEU A 132 21.66 -11.28 10.49
CA LEU A 132 22.54 -12.22 11.19
C LEU A 132 21.80 -13.03 12.26
N GLN A 133 20.98 -12.36 13.08
CA GLN A 133 20.16 -13.04 14.09
C GLN A 133 19.17 -14.02 13.43
N SER A 134 18.55 -13.62 12.33
CA SER A 134 17.67 -14.50 11.55
C SER A 134 18.42 -15.74 11.03
N LEU A 135 19.67 -15.59 10.59
CA LEU A 135 20.49 -16.75 10.19
C LEU A 135 20.78 -17.69 11.36
N THR A 136 21.07 -17.15 12.55
CA THR A 136 21.22 -17.99 13.75
C THR A 136 19.95 -18.81 14.00
N HIS A 137 18.77 -18.20 13.84
CA HIS A 137 17.49 -18.92 13.94
C HIS A 137 17.30 -19.96 12.83
N VAL A 138 17.69 -19.66 11.58
CA VAL A 138 17.71 -20.65 10.47
C VAL A 138 18.54 -21.86 10.86
N HIS A 139 19.75 -21.66 11.37
CA HIS A 139 20.64 -22.75 11.78
C HIS A 139 20.04 -23.58 12.93
N LEU A 140 19.44 -22.92 13.93
CA LEU A 140 18.78 -23.60 15.04
C LEU A 140 17.55 -24.40 14.59
N SER A 141 16.67 -23.83 13.77
CA SER A 141 15.49 -24.52 13.21
C SER A 141 15.90 -25.72 12.35
N LEU A 142 16.99 -25.60 11.57
CA LEU A 142 17.53 -26.72 10.79
C LEU A 142 18.06 -27.84 11.66
N ASN A 143 18.81 -27.51 12.72
CA ASN A 143 19.30 -28.51 13.65
C ASN A 143 18.14 -29.20 14.37
N LYS A 144 17.14 -28.44 14.81
CA LYS A 144 15.94 -28.98 15.45
C LYS A 144 15.15 -29.89 14.52
N LEU A 145 14.92 -29.47 13.27
CA LEU A 145 14.29 -30.33 12.25
C LEU A 145 15.14 -31.57 11.98
N ARG A 146 16.46 -31.43 11.89
CA ARG A 146 17.39 -32.55 11.70
C ARG A 146 17.33 -33.53 12.85
N GLU A 147 17.24 -33.05 14.09
CA GLU A 147 17.10 -33.91 15.28
C GLU A 147 15.74 -34.61 15.30
N LEU A 148 14.65 -33.86 15.05
CA LEU A 148 13.31 -34.43 14.94
C LEU A 148 13.23 -35.54 13.88
N LEU A 149 13.99 -35.41 12.79
CA LEU A 149 14.02 -36.38 11.69
C LEU A 149 15.04 -37.51 11.88
N LYS A 150 16.19 -37.23 12.52
CA LYS A 150 17.18 -38.27 12.89
C LYS A 150 16.62 -39.27 13.89
N LEU A 151 15.72 -38.82 14.76
CA LEU A 151 14.96 -39.70 15.66
C LEU A 151 14.04 -40.68 14.90
N HIS A 152 13.99 -40.65 13.56
CA HIS A 152 13.10 -41.46 12.72
C HIS A 152 13.77 -42.21 11.54
N SER A 153 15.11 -42.23 11.39
CA SER A 153 15.80 -43.07 10.37
C SER A 153 16.28 -44.41 10.97
N GLU A 154 16.10 -45.62 10.43
CA GLU A 154 15.97 -46.07 9.02
C GLU A 154 14.81 -47.07 8.75
N ASP A 155 14.04 -47.49 9.77
CA ASP A 155 13.07 -48.62 9.64
C ASP A 155 11.60 -48.22 9.40
N LYS A 156 11.24 -46.93 9.45
CA LYS A 156 9.85 -46.47 9.24
C LYS A 156 9.78 -45.20 8.38
N PRO A 157 9.17 -45.24 7.18
CA PRO A 157 9.14 -44.11 6.24
C PRO A 157 8.14 -43.00 6.59
N VAL A 158 7.37 -43.14 7.68
CA VAL A 158 6.26 -42.23 8.04
C VAL A 158 6.45 -41.68 9.44
N LEU A 159 6.41 -40.35 9.57
CA LEU A 159 6.41 -39.65 10.85
C LEU A 159 5.05 -39.77 11.56
N PRO A 160 5.01 -39.98 12.88
CA PRO A 160 3.78 -39.98 13.65
C PRO A 160 3.13 -38.59 13.66
N ALA A 161 1.80 -38.56 13.80
CA ALA A 161 1.00 -37.34 13.62
C ALA A 161 1.45 -36.13 14.47
N ASN A 162 1.86 -36.37 15.71
CA ASN A 162 2.38 -35.35 16.61
C ASN A 162 3.74 -34.77 16.17
N LEU A 163 4.59 -35.56 15.50
CA LEU A 163 5.87 -35.10 14.97
C LEU A 163 5.70 -34.36 13.65
N VAL A 164 4.71 -34.74 12.82
CA VAL A 164 4.39 -34.03 11.57
C VAL A 164 3.96 -32.59 11.86
N GLU A 165 3.08 -32.35 12.83
CA GLU A 165 2.67 -30.99 13.21
C GLU A 165 3.86 -30.16 13.72
N ARG A 166 4.68 -30.75 14.59
CA ARG A 166 5.87 -30.09 15.14
C ARG A 166 6.87 -29.76 14.03
N ALA A 167 7.13 -30.69 13.13
CA ALA A 167 8.02 -30.48 11.99
C ALA A 167 7.47 -29.44 11.00
N ALA A 168 6.16 -29.42 10.75
CA ALA A 168 5.53 -28.39 9.92
C ALA A 168 5.66 -26.98 10.54
N SER A 169 5.43 -26.85 11.85
CA SER A 169 5.62 -25.58 12.56
C SER A 169 7.07 -25.09 12.50
N GLU A 170 8.05 -25.97 12.75
CA GLU A 170 9.47 -25.63 12.67
C GLU A 170 9.91 -25.31 11.23
N TYR A 171 9.33 -25.98 10.23
CA TYR A 171 9.56 -25.67 8.82
C TYR A 171 9.02 -24.28 8.45
N ASN A 172 7.85 -23.90 8.94
CA ASN A 172 7.29 -22.57 8.71
C ASN A 172 8.13 -21.47 9.36
N GLN A 173 8.64 -21.71 10.59
CA GLN A 173 9.59 -20.80 11.23
C GLN A 173 10.88 -20.68 10.43
N LEU A 174 11.40 -21.79 9.89
CA LEU A 174 12.57 -21.79 9.02
C LEU A 174 12.34 -20.94 7.77
N GLN A 175 11.21 -21.12 7.06
CA GLN A 175 10.85 -20.35 5.87
C GLN A 175 10.73 -18.84 6.20
N PHE A 176 10.08 -18.50 7.30
CA PHE A 176 9.99 -17.12 7.75
C PHE A 176 11.38 -16.49 7.97
N ASN A 177 12.27 -17.17 8.68
CA ASN A 177 13.61 -16.66 8.95
C ASN A 177 14.46 -16.56 7.67
N ILE A 178 14.32 -17.50 6.74
CA ILE A 178 14.96 -17.44 5.41
C ILE A 178 14.45 -16.22 4.62
N SER A 179 13.15 -15.96 4.62
CA SER A 179 12.58 -14.80 3.91
C SER A 179 13.12 -13.47 4.43
N LYS A 180 13.34 -13.37 5.76
CA LYS A 180 13.96 -12.19 6.39
C LYS A 180 15.43 -12.02 6.00
N CYS A 181 16.16 -13.11 5.80
CA CYS A 181 17.53 -13.05 5.27
C CYS A 181 17.55 -12.59 3.80
N GLN A 182 16.61 -13.05 2.97
CA GLN A 182 16.52 -12.69 1.54
C GLN A 182 16.24 -11.20 1.28
N GLN A 183 15.52 -10.52 2.17
CA GLN A 183 15.25 -9.08 2.04
C GLN A 183 16.52 -8.22 2.11
N HIS A 184 17.57 -8.70 2.79
CA HIS A 184 18.81 -7.96 3.05
C HIS A 184 20.02 -8.46 2.24
N LEU A 185 19.82 -9.44 1.36
CA LEU A 185 20.80 -9.84 0.35
C LEU A 185 20.72 -8.85 -0.83
N ASP A 186 21.86 -8.27 -1.24
CA ASP A 186 21.92 -7.34 -2.37
C ASP A 186 21.35 -7.95 -3.66
N THR A 187 20.93 -7.11 -4.59
CA THR A 187 20.43 -7.50 -5.92
C THR A 187 21.40 -8.42 -6.67
N ALA A 188 22.72 -8.20 -6.51
CA ALA A 188 23.76 -9.08 -7.03
C ALA A 188 23.75 -10.48 -6.39
N HIS A 189 23.51 -10.58 -5.08
CA HIS A 189 23.39 -11.85 -4.36
C HIS A 189 22.07 -12.58 -4.68
N LYS A 190 20.98 -11.84 -4.93
CA LYS A 190 19.72 -12.39 -5.45
C LYS A 190 19.92 -12.97 -6.86
N GLN A 191 20.66 -12.28 -7.73
CA GLN A 191 21.02 -12.80 -9.06
C GLN A 191 21.93 -14.02 -8.98
N VAL A 192 22.93 -14.04 -8.09
CA VAL A 192 23.74 -15.24 -7.84
C VAL A 192 22.86 -16.40 -7.36
N THR A 193 21.86 -16.16 -6.52
CA THR A 193 20.89 -17.19 -6.05
C THR A 193 20.03 -17.74 -7.20
N ILE A 194 19.64 -16.88 -8.16
CA ILE A 194 18.89 -17.28 -9.36
C ILE A 194 19.79 -18.03 -10.35
N LEU A 195 21.03 -17.59 -10.55
CA LEU A 195 22.02 -18.25 -11.41
C LEU A 195 22.44 -19.61 -10.83
N TYR A 196 22.47 -19.74 -9.49
CA TYR A 196 22.74 -20.99 -8.78
C TYR A 196 21.65 -22.06 -8.96
N LYS A 197 20.39 -21.63 -9.13
CA LYS A 197 19.27 -22.52 -9.49
C LYS A 197 19.50 -23.24 -10.83
N ASN A 198 20.33 -22.65 -11.70
CA ASN A 198 20.59 -23.14 -13.05
C ASN A 198 21.95 -23.85 -13.22
N ILE A 199 22.88 -23.71 -12.27
CA ILE A 199 24.27 -24.17 -12.47
C ILE A 199 24.77 -24.88 -11.22
N TYR A 200 24.62 -26.20 -11.20
CA TYR A 200 25.51 -27.06 -10.42
C TYR A 200 26.39 -27.85 -11.39
N SER A 201 27.72 -27.64 -11.32
CA SER A 201 28.68 -28.74 -11.38
C SER A 201 30.11 -28.35 -10.99
N THR A 202 30.76 -27.32 -11.54
CA THR A 202 32.23 -27.50 -11.74
C THR A 202 33.23 -26.55 -11.06
N TYR A 203 32.88 -25.42 -10.45
CA TYR A 203 33.92 -24.45 -10.02
C TYR A 203 33.73 -23.77 -8.64
N PHE A 204 32.87 -24.30 -7.77
CA PHE A 204 32.48 -23.57 -6.55
C PHE A 204 33.54 -23.53 -5.43
N HIS A 205 34.68 -24.20 -5.57
CA HIS A 205 35.74 -24.10 -4.57
C HIS A 205 36.57 -22.80 -4.69
N PHE A 206 36.60 -22.17 -5.88
CA PHE A 206 37.56 -21.09 -6.18
C PHE A 206 37.04 -19.67 -5.88
N ILE A 207 35.71 -19.45 -5.90
CA ILE A 207 35.13 -18.10 -5.77
C ILE A 207 34.94 -17.66 -4.30
N ILE A 208 35.02 -18.59 -3.34
CA ILE A 208 34.80 -18.28 -1.90
C ILE A 208 35.95 -17.47 -1.26
N LEU A 209 37.07 -17.27 -1.96
CA LEU A 209 38.28 -16.69 -1.37
C LEU A 209 38.32 -15.16 -1.21
N GLN A 210 37.26 -14.41 -1.57
CA GLN A 210 37.20 -12.97 -1.27
C GLN A 210 35.89 -12.62 -0.55
N SER A 211 36.00 -12.24 0.73
CA SER A 211 34.94 -11.85 1.71
C SER A 211 34.46 -12.97 2.65
N ASN A 212 35.18 -13.15 3.76
CA ASN A 212 35.02 -14.28 4.70
C ASN A 212 33.69 -14.32 5.48
N THR A 213 32.95 -13.22 5.62
CA THR A 213 31.70 -13.21 6.41
C THR A 213 30.47 -13.39 5.53
N LEU A 214 30.31 -12.63 4.44
CA LEU A 214 29.15 -12.74 3.55
C LEU A 214 29.09 -14.08 2.81
N ALA A 215 30.25 -14.64 2.41
CA ALA A 215 30.30 -15.95 1.76
C ALA A 215 29.85 -17.10 2.70
N GLN A 216 30.19 -17.03 3.99
CA GLN A 216 29.71 -18.00 4.99
C GLN A 216 28.19 -17.87 5.23
N LEU A 217 27.65 -16.66 5.23
CA LEU A 217 26.19 -16.44 5.35
C LEU A 217 25.44 -17.01 4.15
N VAL A 218 25.92 -16.75 2.93
CA VAL A 218 25.33 -17.28 1.69
C VAL A 218 25.42 -18.80 1.64
N ALA A 219 26.57 -19.38 2.00
CA ALA A 219 26.74 -20.83 2.05
C ALA A 219 25.82 -21.49 3.10
N CYS A 220 25.65 -20.88 4.28
CA CYS A 220 24.79 -21.40 5.34
C CYS A 220 23.29 -21.28 5.00
N LEU A 221 22.88 -20.19 4.35
CA LEU A 221 21.52 -20.07 3.80
C LEU A 221 21.26 -21.10 2.71
N PHE A 222 22.26 -21.36 1.86
CA PHE A 222 22.13 -22.31 0.77
C PHE A 222 22.03 -23.77 1.27
N THR A 223 22.91 -24.16 2.20
CA THR A 223 22.81 -25.49 2.83
C THR A 223 21.50 -25.64 3.59
N GLY A 224 21.03 -24.56 4.23
CA GLY A 224 19.73 -24.50 4.87
C GLY A 224 18.56 -24.70 3.92
N LEU A 225 18.54 -24.00 2.78
CA LEU A 225 17.51 -24.15 1.74
C LEU A 225 17.47 -25.59 1.21
N ARG A 226 18.62 -26.16 0.86
CA ARG A 226 18.70 -27.54 0.33
C ARG A 226 18.25 -28.57 1.35
N GLN A 227 18.57 -28.36 2.62
CA GLN A 227 18.13 -29.26 3.69
C GLN A 227 16.63 -29.08 3.97
N ALA A 228 16.11 -27.85 3.93
CA ALA A 228 14.68 -27.55 4.03
C ALA A 228 13.86 -28.27 2.95
N GLU A 229 14.32 -28.30 1.70
CA GLU A 229 13.63 -29.02 0.61
C GLU A 229 13.51 -30.51 0.90
N LYS A 230 14.59 -31.16 1.35
CA LYS A 230 14.56 -32.59 1.74
C LYS A 230 13.60 -32.85 2.90
N ILE A 231 13.59 -31.94 3.88
CA ILE A 231 12.68 -32.02 5.02
C ILE A 231 11.24 -31.88 4.55
N LEU A 232 10.95 -30.94 3.65
CA LEU A 232 9.63 -30.75 3.07
C LEU A 232 9.16 -31.99 2.33
N THR A 233 10.02 -32.64 1.54
CA THR A 233 9.64 -33.87 0.82
C THR A 233 9.26 -35.00 1.78
N LEU A 234 10.01 -35.19 2.87
CA LEU A 234 9.73 -36.21 3.88
C LEU A 234 8.50 -35.89 4.73
N LEU A 235 8.31 -34.62 5.07
CA LEU A 235 7.14 -34.13 5.77
C LEU A 235 5.88 -34.33 4.92
N THR A 236 5.96 -33.97 3.63
CA THR A 236 4.86 -34.11 2.69
C THR A 236 4.54 -35.60 2.47
N SER A 237 5.55 -36.46 2.28
CA SER A 237 5.30 -37.91 2.11
C SER A 237 4.66 -38.53 3.34
N SER A 238 5.11 -38.17 4.54
CA SER A 238 4.50 -38.64 5.79
C SER A 238 3.06 -38.14 5.97
N LEU A 239 2.82 -36.87 5.61
CA LEU A 239 1.49 -36.28 5.66
C LEU A 239 0.53 -36.92 4.64
N ASN A 240 1.02 -37.24 3.44
CA ASN A 240 0.27 -37.94 2.40
C ASN A 240 -0.19 -39.32 2.88
N VAL A 241 0.72 -40.11 3.47
CA VAL A 241 0.36 -41.44 3.99
C VAL A 241 -0.69 -41.33 5.10
N MET A 242 -0.47 -40.43 6.07
CA MET A 242 -1.42 -40.21 7.16
C MET A 242 -2.80 -39.76 6.65
N PHE A 243 -2.84 -38.90 5.65
CA PHE A 243 -4.09 -38.47 5.04
C PHE A 243 -4.82 -39.64 4.37
N LEU A 244 -4.15 -40.42 3.52
CA LEU A 244 -4.76 -41.53 2.79
C LEU A 244 -5.25 -42.65 3.72
N GLU A 245 -4.47 -43.00 4.76
CA GLU A 245 -4.86 -43.99 5.77
C GLU A 245 -6.10 -43.55 6.56
N ASN A 246 -6.23 -42.27 6.85
CA ASN A 246 -7.37 -41.77 7.63
C ASN A 246 -8.60 -41.47 6.77
N VAL A 247 -8.42 -41.24 5.47
CA VAL A 247 -9.52 -41.18 4.49
C VAL A 247 -10.17 -42.56 4.31
N SER A 248 -9.40 -43.65 4.30
CA SER A 248 -9.99 -44.99 4.19
C SER A 248 -10.73 -45.44 5.46
N VAL A 249 -10.31 -44.96 6.63
CA VAL A 249 -10.91 -45.26 7.94
C VAL A 249 -12.00 -44.26 8.36
N ASN A 250 -12.27 -43.23 7.54
CA ASN A 250 -13.26 -42.18 7.84
C ASN A 250 -13.01 -41.45 9.18
N ASN A 251 -11.75 -41.10 9.47
CA ASN A 251 -11.38 -40.37 10.68
C ASN A 251 -11.36 -38.86 10.45
N SER A 252 -12.53 -38.23 10.56
CA SER A 252 -12.74 -36.79 10.30
C SER A 252 -11.80 -35.86 11.09
N ASP A 253 -11.45 -36.19 12.34
CA ASP A 253 -10.58 -35.36 13.18
C ASP A 253 -9.14 -35.32 12.68
N VAL A 254 -8.61 -36.47 12.26
CA VAL A 254 -7.24 -36.58 11.72
C VAL A 254 -7.18 -36.00 10.32
N ILE A 255 -8.20 -36.23 9.48
CA ILE A 255 -8.31 -35.60 8.16
C ILE A 255 -8.29 -34.07 8.29
N ALA A 256 -9.12 -33.50 9.16
CA ALA A 256 -9.16 -32.05 9.40
C ALA A 256 -7.84 -31.50 9.95
N ARG A 257 -7.07 -32.32 10.69
CA ARG A 257 -5.72 -31.98 11.14
C ARG A 257 -4.72 -31.98 9.98
N CYS A 258 -4.71 -33.03 9.16
CA CYS A 258 -3.86 -33.11 7.97
C CYS A 258 -4.09 -31.93 7.03
N LEU A 259 -5.35 -31.62 6.73
CA LEU A 259 -5.73 -30.50 5.86
C LEU A 259 -5.24 -29.14 6.40
N ARG A 260 -5.32 -28.91 7.72
CA ARG A 260 -4.75 -27.71 8.35
C ARG A 260 -3.23 -27.62 8.19
N ILE A 261 -2.53 -28.75 8.27
CA ILE A 261 -1.08 -28.81 8.04
C ILE A 261 -0.78 -28.50 6.56
N TYR A 262 -1.52 -29.06 5.60
CA TYR A 262 -1.37 -28.75 4.17
C TYR A 262 -1.56 -27.26 3.89
N VAL A 263 -2.57 -26.60 4.48
CA VAL A 263 -2.75 -25.15 4.35
C VAL A 263 -1.55 -24.40 4.92
N SER A 264 -1.04 -24.83 6.07
CA SER A 264 0.12 -24.19 6.70
C SER A 264 1.42 -24.31 5.89
N LEU A 265 1.51 -25.34 5.02
CA LEU A 265 2.65 -25.59 4.14
C LEU A 265 2.44 -25.03 2.72
N ASP A 266 1.33 -24.35 2.46
CA ASP A 266 0.92 -23.85 1.14
C ASP A 266 0.83 -24.96 0.07
N LYS A 267 0.38 -26.15 0.48
CA LYS A 267 0.27 -27.36 -0.36
C LYS A 267 -1.17 -27.79 -0.59
N ALA A 268 -2.07 -26.83 -0.75
CA ALA A 268 -3.49 -27.12 -0.89
C ALA A 268 -3.81 -27.86 -2.20
N ALA A 269 -3.24 -27.40 -3.32
CA ALA A 269 -3.41 -28.05 -4.62
C ALA A 269 -2.80 -29.46 -4.66
N ASP A 270 -1.67 -29.68 -3.97
CA ASP A 270 -0.98 -30.98 -3.94
C ASP A 270 -1.87 -32.07 -3.32
N VAL A 271 -2.58 -31.77 -2.22
CA VAL A 271 -3.47 -32.76 -1.59
C VAL A 271 -4.75 -32.99 -2.40
N GLU A 272 -5.27 -31.97 -3.08
CA GLU A 272 -6.40 -32.14 -4.01
C GLU A 272 -6.02 -33.06 -5.19
N ALA A 273 -4.82 -32.90 -5.75
CA ALA A 273 -4.30 -33.77 -6.79
C ALA A 273 -4.01 -35.19 -6.28
N LEU A 274 -3.46 -35.33 -5.06
CA LEU A 274 -3.23 -36.62 -4.42
C LEU A 274 -4.55 -37.38 -4.21
N PHE A 275 -5.57 -36.70 -3.68
CA PHE A 275 -6.89 -37.29 -3.45
C PHE A 275 -7.54 -37.73 -4.75
N ARG A 276 -7.42 -36.91 -5.81
CA ARG A 276 -7.87 -37.28 -7.16
C ARG A 276 -7.22 -38.59 -7.61
N LYS A 277 -5.90 -38.67 -7.53
CA LYS A 277 -5.12 -39.79 -8.07
C LYS A 277 -5.30 -41.09 -7.29
N GLU A 278 -5.24 -41.03 -5.96
CA GLU A 278 -5.16 -42.23 -5.13
C GLU A 278 -6.53 -42.71 -4.59
N VAL A 279 -7.54 -41.84 -4.55
CA VAL A 279 -8.88 -42.18 -4.02
C VAL A 279 -9.95 -42.13 -5.09
N VAL A 280 -10.03 -41.04 -5.86
CA VAL A 280 -11.12 -40.85 -6.84
C VAL A 280 -10.89 -41.70 -8.10
N ALA A 281 -9.70 -41.63 -8.69
CA ALA A 281 -9.40 -42.27 -9.97
C ALA A 281 -9.56 -43.80 -9.96
N PRO A 282 -9.11 -44.55 -8.92
CA PRO A 282 -9.28 -46.01 -8.90
C PRO A 282 -10.74 -46.43 -8.92
N VAL A 283 -11.61 -45.72 -8.19
CA VAL A 283 -13.04 -46.06 -8.11
C VAL A 283 -13.77 -45.62 -9.37
N LEU A 284 -13.48 -44.44 -9.90
CA LEU A 284 -14.14 -43.94 -11.11
C LEU A 284 -13.70 -44.66 -12.38
N CYS A 285 -12.49 -45.23 -12.43
CA CYS A 285 -12.01 -46.03 -13.56
C CYS A 285 -12.94 -47.23 -13.83
N ASP A 286 -13.39 -47.90 -12.78
CA ASP A 286 -14.30 -49.05 -12.93
C ASP A 286 -15.73 -48.59 -13.24
N VAL A 287 -16.17 -47.49 -12.63
CA VAL A 287 -17.53 -46.96 -12.78
C VAL A 287 -17.76 -46.33 -14.16
N ILE A 288 -16.80 -45.57 -14.68
CA ILE A 288 -16.89 -44.86 -15.97
C ILE A 288 -16.08 -45.65 -17.00
N SER A 289 -16.70 -46.67 -17.58
CA SER A 289 -16.11 -47.54 -18.60
C SER A 289 -17.16 -48.00 -19.59
N GLU A 290 -16.76 -48.34 -20.82
CA GLU A 290 -17.69 -48.90 -21.82
C GLU A 290 -18.37 -50.18 -21.32
N VAL A 291 -17.66 -50.99 -20.54
CA VAL A 291 -18.20 -52.21 -19.91
C VAL A 291 -19.34 -51.87 -18.94
N SER A 292 -19.13 -50.85 -18.11
CA SER A 292 -20.13 -50.34 -17.16
C SER A 292 -21.34 -49.71 -17.87
N LEU A 293 -21.13 -49.07 -19.02
CA LEU A 293 -22.20 -48.52 -19.85
C LEU A 293 -23.05 -49.62 -20.50
N ASN A 294 -22.41 -50.65 -21.07
CA ASN A 294 -23.10 -51.73 -21.78
C ASN A 294 -23.80 -52.73 -20.85
N SER A 295 -23.34 -52.84 -19.61
CA SER A 295 -23.92 -53.75 -18.61
C SER A 295 -25.11 -53.18 -17.84
N ASP A 296 -25.24 -51.85 -17.72
CA ASP A 296 -26.38 -51.24 -17.03
C ASP A 296 -27.57 -51.07 -17.98
N PRO A 297 -28.76 -51.64 -17.68
CA PRO A 297 -29.95 -51.49 -18.51
C PRO A 297 -30.44 -50.04 -18.63
N ARG A 298 -29.98 -49.13 -17.77
CA ARG A 298 -30.29 -47.69 -17.82
C ARG A 298 -29.27 -46.89 -18.64
N GLY A 299 -28.26 -47.54 -19.23
CA GLY A 299 -27.21 -46.90 -20.02
C GLY A 299 -26.49 -45.79 -19.25
N VAL A 300 -26.33 -44.62 -19.88
CA VAL A 300 -25.57 -43.48 -19.34
C VAL A 300 -26.14 -42.99 -18.00
N GLN A 301 -27.47 -43.06 -17.82
CA GLN A 301 -28.10 -42.69 -16.55
C GLN A 301 -27.65 -43.57 -15.39
N GLY A 302 -27.44 -44.87 -15.64
CA GLY A 302 -26.94 -45.82 -14.66
C GLY A 302 -25.51 -45.51 -14.23
N VAL A 303 -24.64 -45.17 -15.20
CA VAL A 303 -23.27 -44.71 -14.95
C VAL A 303 -23.29 -43.43 -14.10
N TYR A 304 -24.06 -42.41 -14.49
CA TYR A 304 -24.18 -41.17 -13.71
C TYR A 304 -24.69 -41.40 -12.29
N SER A 305 -25.66 -42.31 -12.11
CA SER A 305 -26.17 -42.65 -10.79
C SER A 305 -25.09 -43.25 -9.88
N ARG A 306 -24.21 -44.12 -10.42
CA ARG A 306 -23.06 -44.67 -9.68
C ARG A 306 -22.00 -43.61 -9.37
N VAL A 307 -21.73 -42.72 -10.33
CA VAL A 307 -20.80 -41.61 -10.17
C VAL A 307 -21.26 -40.68 -9.05
N VAL A 308 -22.57 -40.36 -8.96
CA VAL A 308 -23.15 -39.59 -7.84
C VAL A 308 -23.15 -40.38 -6.54
N ALA A 309 -23.46 -41.69 -6.56
CA ALA A 309 -23.43 -42.53 -5.37
C ALA A 309 -22.04 -42.54 -4.69
N PHE A 310 -20.96 -42.49 -5.48
CA PHE A 310 -19.61 -42.35 -4.93
C PHE A 310 -19.44 -41.07 -4.08
N LEU A 311 -20.00 -39.93 -4.52
CA LEU A 311 -19.96 -38.69 -3.74
C LEU A 311 -20.64 -38.85 -2.39
N GLU A 312 -21.80 -39.50 -2.39
CA GLU A 312 -22.64 -39.67 -1.20
C GLU A 312 -22.03 -40.68 -0.21
N MET A 313 -21.33 -41.70 -0.70
CA MET A 313 -20.78 -42.77 0.13
C MET A 313 -19.35 -42.51 0.60
N HIS A 314 -18.49 -41.93 -0.24
CA HIS A 314 -17.04 -41.82 0.04
C HIS A 314 -16.57 -40.38 0.27
N MET A 315 -17.25 -39.38 -0.31
CA MET A 315 -16.83 -37.97 -0.16
C MET A 315 -17.65 -37.19 0.86
N LYS A 316 -18.75 -37.77 1.39
CA LYS A 316 -19.65 -37.08 2.30
C LYS A 316 -18.90 -36.44 3.46
N GLU A 317 -18.14 -37.21 4.24
CA GLU A 317 -17.41 -36.70 5.39
C GLU A 317 -16.40 -35.60 5.03
N LEU A 318 -15.68 -35.74 3.92
CA LEU A 318 -14.73 -34.74 3.45
C LEU A 318 -15.42 -33.42 3.05
N LEU A 319 -16.60 -33.51 2.45
CA LEU A 319 -17.46 -32.37 2.11
C LEU A 319 -18.16 -31.79 3.35
N GLU A 320 -18.30 -32.57 4.43
CA GLU A 320 -18.90 -32.15 5.69
C GLU A 320 -17.97 -31.34 6.56
N ILE A 321 -16.64 -31.46 6.40
CA ILE A 321 -15.66 -30.74 7.20
C ILE A 321 -15.78 -29.23 6.89
N PRO A 322 -16.52 -28.43 7.69
CA PRO A 322 -16.81 -27.04 7.36
C PRO A 322 -15.64 -26.12 7.73
N LYS A 323 -14.62 -26.69 8.39
CA LYS A 323 -13.61 -25.96 9.17
C LYS A 323 -12.34 -25.63 8.41
N VAL A 324 -12.10 -26.21 7.24
CA VAL A 324 -10.82 -25.97 6.53
C VAL A 324 -11.07 -25.10 5.29
N GLN A 325 -10.99 -23.78 5.51
CA GLN A 325 -10.97 -22.81 4.43
C GLN A 325 -9.78 -23.10 3.50
N GLY A 326 -10.02 -23.10 2.19
CA GLY A 326 -8.96 -23.22 1.17
C GLY A 326 -9.03 -24.45 0.27
N PHE A 327 -9.98 -25.36 0.45
CA PHE A 327 -10.13 -26.57 -0.37
C PHE A 327 -11.47 -26.64 -1.11
N ASN A 328 -11.44 -27.22 -2.30
CA ASN A 328 -12.60 -27.58 -3.09
C ASN A 328 -12.39 -28.94 -3.78
N PHE A 329 -12.33 -30.02 -2.99
CA PHE A 329 -12.16 -31.38 -3.49
C PHE A 329 -13.22 -31.80 -4.53
N LEU A 330 -14.43 -31.24 -4.47
CA LEU A 330 -15.46 -31.52 -5.48
C LEU A 330 -15.07 -30.96 -6.86
N VAL A 331 -14.62 -29.70 -6.91
CA VAL A 331 -14.30 -29.01 -8.17
C VAL A 331 -12.89 -29.28 -8.66
N ASN A 332 -11.93 -29.44 -7.75
CA ASN A 332 -10.50 -29.54 -8.09
C ASN A 332 -9.98 -30.98 -8.11
N SER A 333 -10.67 -31.93 -7.47
CA SER A 333 -10.26 -33.34 -7.45
C SER A 333 -11.25 -34.24 -8.17
N TYR A 334 -12.53 -34.18 -7.79
CA TYR A 334 -13.55 -35.11 -8.29
C TYR A 334 -14.01 -34.78 -9.72
N TRP A 335 -14.49 -33.57 -9.96
CA TRP A 335 -14.98 -33.16 -11.29
C TRP A 335 -13.94 -33.34 -12.40
N PRO A 336 -12.66 -32.97 -12.22
CA PRO A 336 -11.64 -33.15 -13.23
C PRO A 336 -11.37 -34.60 -13.62
N GLU A 337 -11.59 -35.55 -12.69
CA GLU A 337 -11.47 -36.98 -12.99
C GLU A 337 -12.71 -37.51 -13.70
N VAL A 338 -13.91 -37.11 -13.24
CA VAL A 338 -15.16 -37.49 -13.91
C VAL A 338 -15.16 -37.02 -15.38
N GLU A 339 -14.86 -35.75 -15.62
CA GLU A 339 -14.87 -35.18 -16.96
C GLU A 339 -13.84 -35.86 -17.87
N HIS A 340 -12.61 -36.03 -17.39
CA HIS A 340 -11.55 -36.69 -18.14
C HIS A 340 -11.97 -38.09 -18.60
N ARG A 341 -12.57 -38.88 -17.68
CA ARG A 341 -13.03 -40.25 -17.96
C ARG A 341 -14.23 -40.28 -18.90
N LEU A 342 -15.17 -39.35 -18.76
CA LEU A 342 -16.32 -39.29 -19.67
C LEU A 342 -15.87 -38.98 -21.10
N GLU A 343 -14.86 -38.13 -21.27
CA GLU A 343 -14.33 -37.78 -22.59
C GLU A 343 -13.46 -38.88 -23.20
N THR A 344 -12.60 -39.53 -22.41
CA THR A 344 -11.70 -40.57 -22.93
C THR A 344 -12.40 -41.92 -23.09
N ASP A 345 -13.14 -42.35 -22.07
CA ASP A 345 -13.60 -43.74 -21.94
C ASP A 345 -15.05 -43.89 -22.43
N LEU A 346 -15.82 -42.79 -22.50
CA LEU A 346 -17.22 -42.76 -22.97
C LEU A 346 -17.46 -41.77 -24.12
N SER A 347 -16.47 -41.54 -24.98
CA SER A 347 -16.59 -40.60 -26.12
C SER A 347 -17.79 -40.88 -27.05
N SER A 348 -18.27 -42.13 -27.09
CA SER A 348 -19.43 -42.56 -27.86
C SER A 348 -20.74 -41.87 -27.44
N ILE A 349 -20.87 -41.42 -26.18
CA ILE A 349 -22.11 -40.77 -25.69
C ILE A 349 -22.38 -39.43 -26.36
N PHE A 350 -21.33 -38.78 -26.90
CA PHE A 350 -21.40 -37.48 -27.57
C PHE A 350 -21.65 -37.59 -29.08
N ALA A 351 -21.71 -38.80 -29.65
CA ALA A 351 -21.85 -38.98 -31.09
C ALA A 351 -23.25 -38.52 -31.58
N PRO A 352 -23.34 -37.54 -32.50
CA PRO A 352 -24.63 -37.01 -32.95
C PRO A 352 -25.33 -37.88 -34.00
N GLY A 353 -24.75 -39.04 -34.36
CA GLY A 353 -25.24 -39.91 -35.44
C GLY A 353 -26.63 -40.50 -35.22
N ASN A 354 -27.08 -40.64 -33.97
CA ASN A 354 -28.46 -40.97 -33.63
C ASN A 354 -29.06 -39.81 -32.81
N PRO A 355 -29.91 -38.95 -33.43
CA PRO A 355 -30.46 -37.78 -32.76
C PRO A 355 -31.27 -38.09 -31.49
N GLU A 356 -32.01 -39.19 -31.46
CA GLU A 356 -32.86 -39.53 -30.30
C GLU A 356 -31.98 -39.94 -29.10
N MET A 357 -31.00 -40.82 -29.34
CA MET A 357 -30.04 -41.23 -28.32
C MET A 357 -29.16 -40.07 -27.85
N PHE A 358 -28.71 -39.20 -28.77
CA PHE A 358 -27.95 -38.01 -28.42
C PHE A 358 -28.74 -37.07 -27.51
N TYR A 359 -30.01 -36.81 -27.82
CA TYR A 359 -30.88 -35.96 -27.00
C TYR A 359 -31.16 -36.57 -25.63
N GLN A 360 -31.41 -37.88 -25.57
CA GLN A 360 -31.61 -38.60 -24.32
C GLN A 360 -30.36 -38.52 -23.43
N ASN A 361 -29.19 -38.83 -23.99
CA ASN A 361 -27.93 -38.74 -23.25
C ASN A 361 -27.66 -37.31 -22.76
N TYR A 362 -27.84 -36.30 -23.62
CA TYR A 362 -27.71 -34.89 -23.23
C TYR A 362 -28.65 -34.52 -22.07
N CYS A 363 -29.91 -34.95 -22.11
CA CYS A 363 -30.87 -34.70 -21.04
C CYS A 363 -30.44 -35.35 -19.71
N GLU A 364 -29.95 -36.59 -19.75
CA GLU A 364 -29.41 -37.27 -18.57
C GLU A 364 -28.14 -36.60 -18.04
N THR A 365 -27.25 -36.14 -18.92
CA THR A 365 -26.06 -35.36 -18.53
C THR A 365 -26.44 -34.06 -17.84
N VAL A 366 -27.41 -33.30 -18.37
CA VAL A 366 -27.87 -32.06 -17.73
C VAL A 366 -28.52 -32.34 -16.36
N LYS A 367 -29.28 -33.45 -16.22
CA LYS A 367 -29.81 -33.88 -14.91
C LYS A 367 -28.69 -34.21 -13.94
N PHE A 368 -27.68 -34.95 -14.38
CA PHE A 368 -26.49 -35.28 -13.61
C PHE A 368 -25.74 -34.02 -13.13
N LEU A 369 -25.47 -33.05 -14.03
CA LEU A 369 -24.80 -31.80 -13.66
C LEU A 369 -25.60 -31.02 -12.61
N ARG A 370 -26.94 -30.97 -12.72
CA ARG A 370 -27.80 -30.36 -11.70
C ARG A 370 -27.75 -31.10 -10.37
N GLN A 371 -27.62 -32.42 -10.38
CA GLN A 371 -27.42 -33.19 -9.15
C GLN A 371 -26.07 -32.89 -8.52
N LEU A 372 -25.00 -32.79 -9.33
CA LEU A 372 -23.66 -32.44 -8.86
C LEU A 372 -23.61 -31.04 -8.25
N GLU A 373 -24.28 -30.05 -8.85
CA GLU A 373 -24.39 -28.69 -8.31
C GLU A 373 -25.07 -28.63 -6.93
N ARG A 374 -26.04 -29.52 -6.66
CA ARG A 374 -26.67 -29.60 -5.33
C ARG A 374 -25.68 -30.03 -4.25
N HIS A 375 -24.64 -30.80 -4.62
CA HIS A 375 -23.59 -31.23 -3.70
C HIS A 375 -22.57 -30.12 -3.37
N CYS A 376 -22.54 -29.01 -4.12
CA CYS A 376 -21.66 -27.87 -3.85
C CYS A 376 -22.06 -27.06 -2.59
N ARG A 377 -23.22 -27.37 -1.95
CA ARG A 377 -23.79 -26.77 -0.72
C ARG A 377 -24.09 -25.26 -0.75
N THR A 378 -23.39 -24.49 -1.58
CA THR A 378 -23.48 -23.03 -1.68
C THR A 378 -23.64 -22.57 -3.13
N GLN A 379 -24.38 -21.48 -3.32
CA GLN A 379 -24.53 -20.86 -4.65
C GLN A 379 -23.20 -20.37 -5.22
N ALA A 380 -22.26 -19.96 -4.35
CA ALA A 380 -20.91 -19.60 -4.75
C ALA A 380 -20.12 -20.82 -5.28
N GLY A 381 -20.19 -21.96 -4.60
CA GLY A 381 -19.55 -23.20 -5.03
C GLY A 381 -20.07 -23.70 -6.39
N ALA A 382 -21.39 -23.63 -6.60
CA ALA A 382 -21.99 -23.99 -7.89
C ALA A 382 -21.54 -23.04 -9.03
N LYS A 383 -21.35 -21.75 -8.76
CA LYS A 383 -20.77 -20.81 -9.74
C LYS A 383 -19.32 -21.14 -10.06
N VAL A 384 -18.52 -21.51 -9.06
CA VAL A 384 -17.11 -21.91 -9.24
C VAL A 384 -17.03 -23.15 -10.14
N LEU A 385 -17.88 -24.16 -9.91
CA LEU A 385 -17.96 -25.34 -10.77
C LEU A 385 -18.33 -24.98 -12.22
N ARG A 386 -19.38 -24.18 -12.43
CA ARG A 386 -19.83 -23.78 -13.77
C ARG A 386 -18.78 -22.99 -14.55
N ASN A 387 -17.98 -22.20 -13.85
CA ASN A 387 -16.90 -21.41 -14.44
C ASN A 387 -15.61 -22.22 -14.63
N HIS A 388 -15.56 -23.47 -14.17
CA HIS A 388 -14.38 -24.30 -14.30
C HIS A 388 -14.11 -24.62 -15.78
N PRO A 389 -12.85 -24.50 -16.28
CA PRO A 389 -12.54 -24.70 -17.70
C PRO A 389 -13.02 -26.05 -18.25
N GLN A 390 -12.80 -27.14 -17.51
CA GLN A 390 -13.27 -28.48 -17.90
C GLN A 390 -14.81 -28.59 -17.91
N TYR A 391 -15.52 -27.87 -17.04
CA TYR A 391 -16.99 -27.89 -17.07
C TYR A 391 -17.52 -27.26 -18.37
N ILE A 392 -16.90 -26.16 -18.79
CA ILE A 392 -17.23 -25.46 -20.03
C ILE A 392 -16.86 -26.32 -21.24
N ALA A 393 -15.65 -26.91 -21.26
CA ALA A 393 -15.18 -27.80 -22.32
C ALA A 393 -16.11 -29.01 -22.49
N PHE A 394 -16.45 -29.69 -21.39
CA PHE A 394 -17.38 -30.82 -21.38
C PHE A 394 -18.75 -30.47 -21.99
N LEU A 395 -19.29 -29.27 -21.72
CA LEU A 395 -20.53 -28.83 -22.34
C LEU A 395 -20.37 -28.52 -23.83
N GLN A 396 -19.21 -28.06 -24.28
CA GLN A 396 -18.91 -27.82 -25.69
C GLN A 396 -18.79 -29.12 -26.50
N HIS A 397 -18.42 -30.25 -25.87
CA HIS A 397 -18.42 -31.57 -26.51
C HIS A 397 -19.82 -31.99 -26.99
N TRP A 398 -20.88 -31.50 -26.35
CA TRP A 398 -22.24 -31.62 -26.86
C TRP A 398 -22.46 -30.62 -28.01
N ASN A 399 -22.08 -31.00 -29.23
CA ASN A 399 -22.18 -30.16 -30.43
C ASN A 399 -23.64 -29.95 -30.87
N LEU A 400 -24.37 -29.14 -30.11
CA LEU A 400 -25.78 -28.80 -30.34
C LEU A 400 -26.04 -28.24 -31.75
N PRO A 401 -25.16 -27.40 -32.35
CA PRO A 401 -25.33 -26.97 -33.74
C PRO A 401 -25.45 -28.13 -34.73
N VAL A 402 -24.57 -29.14 -34.64
CA VAL A 402 -24.61 -30.32 -35.52
C VAL A 402 -25.87 -31.16 -35.26
N TYR A 403 -26.25 -31.33 -34.00
CA TYR A 403 -27.50 -32.01 -33.64
C TYR A 403 -28.74 -31.37 -34.30
N PHE A 404 -28.86 -30.04 -34.24
CA PHE A 404 -29.98 -29.33 -34.88
C PHE A 404 -29.93 -29.37 -36.41
N GLN A 405 -28.76 -29.56 -37.03
CA GLN A 405 -28.65 -29.77 -38.47
C GLN A 405 -29.17 -31.16 -38.86
N ILE A 406 -28.77 -32.21 -38.14
CA ILE A 406 -29.20 -33.59 -38.44
C ILE A 406 -30.71 -33.77 -38.22
N ARG A 407 -31.30 -33.12 -37.23
CA ARG A 407 -32.75 -33.20 -36.93
C ARG A 407 -33.64 -32.42 -37.91
N ARG A 408 -33.06 -31.51 -38.71
CA ARG A 408 -33.79 -30.74 -39.74
C ARG A 408 -33.90 -31.47 -41.08
N VAL A 409 -33.11 -32.52 -41.26
CA VAL A 409 -33.21 -33.49 -42.36
C VAL A 409 -34.18 -34.57 -41.91
#